data_AF-A0A7S1TR94-F1
#
_entry.id   AF-A0A7S1TR94-F1
#
_cell.length_a   1.000
_cell.length_b   1.000
_cell.length_c   1.000
_cell.angle_alpha   90.00
_cell.angle_beta   90.00
_cell.angle_gamma   90.00
#
_symmetry.space_group_name_H-M   'P 1'
#
loop_
_entity.id
_entity.type
_entity.pdbx_description
1 polymer ?
#
loop_
_entity_poly.entity_id
_entity_poly.type
_entity_poly.pdbx_seq_one_letter_code
_entity_poly.pdbx_strand_id
1 'polypeptide(L)'
;PEAEGSGHHEGRRQAHAREGHPAHLPRRRRRGVRSRAPSPPTHTPALVVAMAAMDAAMNMVKSAWRSEGPRPSYADIAWGVEESWYKLCLGWMLAWTVVLCAGGGRTDKNSIYRLHFVHGIVGPVLSVMTLFNAASFELTMACTLAYFFIDAINMIINDFIVPVGGYQKPMNRLIEYVHHVIVVGSGVCCLLVGDSACVVDEVGPGFGWDAGPRAFNPFIPLIINEASTPFLIVYRVRRGPIIGPLFAIVFFLLRIVLNTSYFVPLLYNSCNHAVIWWPQAAPFFLIQWVFFFQIIEAVMRPKKKEKKEQE
;
A
#
# COMPACT_ATOMS: atom_id res chain seq x y z
N PRO A 1 38.58 56.96 36.84
CA PRO A 1 39.02 56.41 35.54
C PRO A 1 38.39 57.21 34.41
N GLU A 2 39.17 58.20 33.97
CA GLU A 2 39.13 59.02 32.75
C GLU A 2 38.68 58.25 31.50
N ALA A 3 38.29 58.82 30.36
CA ALA A 3 37.87 60.12 29.85
C ALA A 3 37.72 59.90 28.31
N GLU A 4 36.95 60.74 27.62
CA GLU A 4 37.19 61.28 26.25
C GLU A 4 37.55 60.32 25.08
N GLY A 5 37.02 60.44 23.85
CA GLY A 5 36.52 61.61 23.14
C GLY A 5 37.19 61.70 21.76
N SER A 6 36.38 61.84 20.69
CA SER A 6 36.72 62.40 19.35
C SER A 6 37.82 61.70 18.52
N GLY A 7 37.88 61.76 17.18
CA GLY A 7 37.15 62.49 16.16
C GLY A 7 37.97 62.52 14.85
N HIS A 8 37.24 62.65 13.73
CA HIS A 8 37.64 63.17 12.39
C HIS A 8 38.68 62.42 11.52
N HIS A 9 38.35 62.05 10.28
CA HIS A 9 38.05 62.81 9.03
C HIS A 9 39.29 63.42 8.34
N GLU A 10 39.69 62.79 7.23
CA GLU A 10 40.25 63.39 6.02
C GLU A 10 40.20 62.29 4.93
N GLY A 11 39.85 62.49 3.67
CA GLY A 11 39.72 63.72 2.91
C GLY A 11 40.54 63.63 1.61
N ARG A 12 39.85 63.28 0.51
CA ARG A 12 40.07 63.76 -0.87
C ARG A 12 41.20 63.21 -1.79
N ARG A 13 40.70 62.82 -2.98
CA ARG A 13 41.09 63.21 -4.37
C ARG A 13 42.10 62.32 -5.12
N GLN A 14 41.62 61.77 -6.25
CA GLN A 14 42.06 62.03 -7.65
C GLN A 14 43.34 61.26 -8.03
N ALA A 15 43.59 60.72 -9.21
CA ALA A 15 42.91 60.55 -10.50
C ALA A 15 43.78 59.53 -11.28
N HIS A 16 43.22 58.82 -12.27
CA HIS A 16 43.76 58.69 -13.63
C HIS A 16 43.20 57.47 -14.37
N ALA A 17 42.70 57.76 -15.57
CA ALA A 17 42.40 56.82 -16.63
C ALA A 17 43.64 56.06 -17.11
N ARG A 18 43.46 54.84 -17.62
CA ARG A 18 43.93 54.44 -18.95
C ARG A 18 43.37 53.10 -19.42
N GLU A 19 43.12 53.08 -20.72
CA GLU A 19 42.61 52.02 -21.57
C GLU A 19 43.60 50.85 -21.68
N GLY A 20 43.09 49.65 -21.99
CA GLY A 20 43.93 48.50 -22.35
C GLY A 20 43.21 47.16 -22.48
N HIS A 21 42.38 47.01 -23.52
CA HIS A 21 42.23 45.87 -24.45
C HIS A 21 42.26 44.37 -23.98
N PRO A 22 41.89 43.40 -24.84
CA PRO A 22 40.80 42.45 -24.58
C PRO A 22 41.24 41.10 -24.00
N ALA A 23 40.34 40.44 -23.26
CA ALA A 23 40.49 39.04 -22.89
C ALA A 23 39.37 38.19 -23.49
N HIS A 24 39.80 37.25 -24.33
CA HIS A 24 39.04 36.21 -25.00
C HIS A 24 38.01 35.50 -24.11
N LEU A 25 36.74 35.56 -24.49
CA LEU A 25 35.73 34.62 -24.00
C LEU A 25 35.88 33.28 -24.73
N PRO A 26 35.95 32.14 -24.01
CA PRO A 26 36.02 30.83 -24.65
C PRO A 26 34.67 30.46 -25.27
N ARG A 27 34.73 30.17 -26.56
CA ARG A 27 33.66 29.61 -27.39
C ARG A 27 33.17 28.30 -26.78
N ARG A 28 32.12 28.35 -25.96
CA ARG A 28 31.49 27.17 -25.36
C ARG A 28 30.86 26.34 -26.49
N ARG A 29 31.52 25.25 -26.87
CA ARG A 29 30.99 24.18 -27.75
C ARG A 29 29.61 23.77 -27.22
N ARG A 30 28.54 24.16 -27.91
CA ARG A 30 27.23 23.51 -27.78
C ARG A 30 27.41 22.07 -28.25
N ARG A 31 27.61 21.15 -27.30
CA ARG A 31 27.41 19.72 -27.55
C ARG A 31 25.94 19.55 -27.92
N GLY A 32 25.69 19.13 -29.16
CA GLY A 32 24.37 18.76 -29.63
C GLY A 32 23.78 17.70 -28.72
N VAL A 33 22.76 18.08 -27.96
CA VAL A 33 21.86 17.16 -27.30
C VAL A 33 21.05 16.50 -28.41
N ARG A 34 21.45 15.30 -28.82
CA ARG A 34 20.59 14.42 -29.63
C ARG A 34 19.36 14.14 -28.78
N SER A 35 18.24 14.76 -29.12
CA SER A 35 16.91 14.37 -28.66
C SER A 35 16.64 12.94 -29.12
N ARG A 36 16.87 11.96 -28.25
CA ARG A 36 16.33 10.61 -28.45
C ARG A 36 14.81 10.74 -28.34
N ALA A 37 14.11 10.44 -29.43
CA ALA A 37 12.66 10.32 -29.43
C ALA A 37 12.25 9.32 -28.33
N PRO A 38 11.16 9.60 -27.57
CA PRO A 38 10.65 8.65 -26.61
C PRO A 38 10.21 7.38 -27.35
N SER A 39 10.82 6.26 -26.99
CA SER A 39 10.37 4.94 -27.43
C SER A 39 8.93 4.71 -26.95
N PRO A 40 8.05 4.14 -27.77
CA PRO A 40 6.66 3.91 -27.40
C PRO A 40 6.58 2.97 -26.18
N PRO A 41 5.66 3.21 -25.24
CA PRO A 41 5.56 2.41 -24.02
C PRO A 41 5.05 1.00 -24.36
N THR A 42 5.95 0.01 -24.29
CA THR A 42 5.64 -1.42 -24.35
C THR A 42 5.14 -1.90 -22.98
N HIS A 43 3.95 -1.47 -22.54
CA HIS A 43 3.38 -1.84 -21.24
C HIS A 43 1.91 -2.28 -21.32
N THR A 44 1.54 -3.06 -22.34
CA THR A 44 0.26 -3.77 -22.42
C THR A 44 0.17 -5.14 -21.71
N PRO A 45 1.24 -5.93 -21.47
CA PRO A 45 1.05 -7.30 -20.99
C PRO A 45 0.61 -7.39 -19.52
N ALA A 46 1.01 -6.45 -18.66
CA ALA A 46 0.69 -6.52 -17.23
C ALA A 46 -0.81 -6.26 -16.93
N LEU A 47 -1.42 -5.30 -17.63
CA LEU A 47 -2.85 -5.00 -17.49
C LEU A 47 -3.71 -6.16 -18.02
N VAL A 48 -3.33 -6.74 -19.16
CA VAL A 48 -4.02 -7.91 -19.73
C VAL A 48 -3.93 -9.12 -18.79
N VAL A 49 -2.77 -9.35 -18.17
CA VAL A 49 -2.58 -10.44 -17.19
C VAL A 49 -3.41 -10.19 -15.93
N ALA A 50 -3.48 -8.95 -15.43
CA ALA A 50 -4.29 -8.62 -14.26
C ALA A 50 -5.79 -8.79 -14.55
N MET A 51 -6.27 -8.33 -15.71
CA MET A 51 -7.67 -8.50 -16.12
C MET A 51 -8.02 -9.97 -16.35
N ALA A 52 -7.13 -10.76 -16.96
CA ALA A 52 -7.33 -12.19 -17.15
C ALA A 52 -7.34 -12.96 -15.81
N ALA A 53 -6.50 -12.57 -14.85
CA ALA A 53 -6.50 -13.16 -13.52
C ALA A 53 -7.80 -12.86 -12.75
N MET A 54 -8.33 -11.63 -12.87
CA MET A 54 -9.63 -11.27 -12.30
C MET A 54 -10.77 -12.04 -12.95
N ASP A 55 -10.78 -12.17 -14.27
CA ASP A 55 -11.83 -12.92 -14.98
C ASP A 55 -11.78 -14.42 -14.66
N ALA A 56 -10.59 -15.01 -14.56
CA ALA A 56 -10.40 -16.39 -14.13
C ALA A 56 -10.88 -16.63 -12.68
N ALA A 57 -10.55 -15.73 -11.75
CA ALA A 57 -11.04 -15.79 -10.38
C ALA A 57 -12.57 -15.70 -10.32
N MET A 58 -13.17 -14.79 -11.09
CA MET A 58 -14.63 -14.64 -11.17
C MET A 58 -15.32 -15.89 -11.77
N ASN A 59 -14.69 -16.54 -12.75
CA ASN A 59 -15.23 -17.76 -13.36
C ASN A 59 -15.08 -18.98 -12.44
N MET A 60 -13.98 -19.09 -11.68
CA MET A 60 -13.83 -20.13 -10.65
C MET A 60 -14.91 -20.02 -9.57
N VAL A 61 -15.15 -18.80 -9.08
CA VAL A 61 -16.21 -18.50 -8.10
C VAL A 61 -17.60 -18.86 -8.65
N LYS A 62 -17.91 -18.46 -9.90
CA LYS A 62 -19.18 -18.83 -10.56
C LYS A 62 -19.35 -20.35 -10.70
N SER A 63 -18.26 -21.09 -10.90
CA SER A 63 -18.32 -22.56 -11.02
C SER A 63 -18.57 -23.24 -9.68
N ALA A 64 -17.90 -22.78 -8.61
CA ALA A 64 -18.08 -23.28 -7.25
C ALA A 64 -19.47 -22.95 -6.70
N TRP A 65 -20.05 -21.82 -7.10
CA TRP A 65 -21.41 -21.42 -6.74
C TRP A 65 -22.50 -22.33 -7.30
N ARG A 66 -22.29 -22.95 -8.47
CA ARG A 66 -23.31 -23.80 -9.12
C ARG A 66 -23.42 -25.19 -8.52
N SER A 67 -22.49 -25.60 -7.64
CA SER A 67 -22.41 -26.98 -7.14
C SER A 67 -23.01 -27.21 -5.75
N GLU A 68 -23.41 -26.18 -5.00
CA GLU A 68 -23.98 -26.35 -3.66
C GLU A 68 -25.44 -25.86 -3.60
N GLY A 69 -26.34 -26.75 -3.17
CA GLY A 69 -27.76 -26.46 -2.97
C GLY A 69 -28.03 -25.40 -1.90
N PRO A 70 -29.28 -24.94 -1.77
CA PRO A 70 -29.60 -23.71 -1.06
C PRO A 70 -29.48 -23.90 0.45
N ARG A 71 -28.40 -23.39 1.03
CA ARG A 71 -28.42 -22.85 2.39
C ARG A 71 -28.43 -21.34 2.27
N PRO A 72 -29.12 -20.61 3.16
CA PRO A 72 -29.10 -19.16 3.12
C PRO A 72 -27.68 -18.70 3.47
N SER A 73 -26.90 -18.43 2.43
CA SER A 73 -25.59 -17.81 2.57
C SER A 73 -25.81 -16.31 2.79
N TYR A 74 -24.76 -15.59 3.18
CA TYR A 74 -24.81 -14.13 3.23
C TYR A 74 -25.23 -13.48 1.91
N ALA A 75 -25.31 -14.21 0.79
CA ALA A 75 -26.00 -13.73 -0.40
C ALA A 75 -27.49 -13.44 -0.13
N ASP A 76 -28.23 -14.32 0.55
CA ASP A 76 -29.66 -14.10 0.84
C ASP A 76 -29.87 -12.94 1.83
N ILE A 77 -28.87 -12.66 2.67
CA ILE A 77 -28.81 -11.43 3.49
C ILE A 77 -28.42 -10.23 2.60
N ALA A 78 -27.45 -10.37 1.69
CA ALA A 78 -27.00 -9.31 0.79
C ALA A 78 -28.11 -8.81 -0.13
N TRP A 79 -29.06 -9.67 -0.55
CA TRP A 79 -30.17 -9.27 -1.42
C TRP A 79 -31.35 -8.59 -0.68
N GLY A 80 -31.39 -8.64 0.66
CA GLY A 80 -32.33 -7.85 1.50
C GLY A 80 -31.69 -6.66 2.22
N VAL A 81 -30.35 -6.62 2.28
CA VAL A 81 -29.50 -5.61 2.93
C VAL A 81 -28.83 -4.68 1.89
N GLU A 82 -29.16 -4.85 0.59
CA GLU A 82 -28.51 -4.22 -0.57
C GLU A 82 -28.23 -2.74 -0.38
N GLU A 83 -29.23 -1.96 0.02
CA GLU A 83 -29.06 -0.52 0.16
C GLU A 83 -27.95 -0.15 1.15
N SER A 84 -27.80 -0.88 2.24
CA SER A 84 -26.83 -0.53 3.29
C SER A 84 -25.40 -0.88 2.87
N TRP A 85 -25.18 -2.01 2.20
CA TRP A 85 -23.83 -2.41 1.73
C TRP A 85 -23.31 -1.44 0.66
N TYR A 86 -24.14 -1.09 -0.33
CA TYR A 86 -23.76 -0.12 -1.36
C TYR A 86 -23.52 1.27 -0.75
N LYS A 87 -24.36 1.71 0.20
CA LYS A 87 -24.15 2.97 0.94
C LYS A 87 -22.84 2.96 1.73
N LEU A 88 -22.48 1.84 2.37
CA LEU A 88 -21.21 1.69 3.09
C LEU A 88 -20.02 1.75 2.12
N CYS A 89 -20.06 1.01 1.01
CA CYS A 89 -19.01 1.04 -0.01
C CYS A 89 -18.84 2.46 -0.59
N LEU A 90 -19.94 3.12 -0.98
CA LEU A 90 -19.90 4.48 -1.50
C LEU A 90 -19.38 5.48 -0.46
N GLY A 91 -19.83 5.37 0.79
CA GLY A 91 -19.36 6.21 1.90
C GLY A 91 -17.85 6.07 2.11
N TRP A 92 -17.33 4.84 2.13
CA TRP A 92 -15.90 4.59 2.25
C TRP A 92 -15.12 5.03 1.01
N MET A 93 -15.62 4.80 -0.20
CA MET A 93 -14.98 5.29 -1.43
C MET A 93 -14.86 6.81 -1.43
N LEU A 94 -15.89 7.52 -0.97
CA LEU A 94 -15.86 8.98 -0.78
C LEU A 94 -14.82 9.36 0.29
N ALA A 95 -14.82 8.71 1.44
CA ALA A 95 -13.86 8.97 2.52
C ALA A 95 -12.41 8.77 2.04
N TRP A 96 -12.11 7.66 1.36
CA TRP A 96 -10.78 7.39 0.80
C TRP A 96 -10.39 8.37 -0.28
N THR A 97 -11.34 8.80 -1.12
CA THR A 97 -11.11 9.85 -2.11
C THR A 97 -10.77 11.18 -1.44
N VAL A 98 -11.46 11.56 -0.36
CA VAL A 98 -11.14 12.77 0.41
C VAL A 98 -9.75 12.68 1.03
N VAL A 99 -9.40 11.55 1.65
CA VAL A 99 -8.06 11.31 2.20
C VAL A 99 -6.99 11.41 1.10
N LEU A 100 -7.23 10.81 -0.06
CA LEU A 100 -6.32 10.87 -1.21
C LEU A 100 -6.16 12.31 -1.72
N CYS A 101 -7.23 13.10 -1.77
CA CYS A 101 -7.19 14.46 -2.33
C CYS A 101 -6.72 15.54 -1.35
N ALA A 102 -6.67 15.27 -0.05
CA ALA A 102 -6.24 16.25 0.95
C ALA A 102 -4.80 16.78 0.68
N GLY A 103 -4.52 18.07 0.90
CA GLY A 103 -3.14 18.59 0.92
C GLY A 103 -2.28 18.39 -0.34
N GLY A 104 -2.76 18.80 -1.52
CA GLY A 104 -1.92 18.96 -2.72
C GLY A 104 -2.43 18.27 -4.00
N GLY A 105 -3.50 17.47 -3.91
CA GLY A 105 -4.12 16.79 -5.05
C GLY A 105 -3.52 15.41 -5.37
N ARG A 106 -4.14 14.70 -6.33
CA ARG A 106 -3.87 13.29 -6.67
C ARG A 106 -2.47 13.00 -7.23
N THR A 107 -1.75 14.03 -7.66
CA THR A 107 -0.43 13.91 -8.30
C THR A 107 0.74 14.01 -7.32
N ASP A 108 0.49 14.28 -6.04
CA ASP A 108 1.54 14.29 -5.02
C ASP A 108 1.77 12.87 -4.48
N LYS A 109 3.04 12.46 -4.38
CA LYS A 109 3.42 11.20 -3.73
C LYS A 109 2.95 11.15 -2.28
N ASN A 110 2.91 12.30 -1.61
CA ASN A 110 2.43 12.39 -0.23
C ASN A 110 0.95 12.03 -0.12
N SER A 111 0.17 12.23 -1.18
CA SER A 111 -1.26 11.86 -1.19
C SER A 111 -1.46 10.36 -1.06
N ILE A 112 -0.63 9.58 -1.76
CA ILE A 112 -0.70 8.12 -1.71
C ILE A 112 -0.15 7.60 -0.38
N TYR A 113 0.96 8.18 0.10
CA TYR A 113 1.50 7.86 1.42
C TYR A 113 0.49 8.11 2.53
N ARG A 114 -0.26 9.20 2.47
CA ARG A 114 -1.32 9.49 3.43
C ARG A 114 -2.45 8.48 3.34
N LEU A 115 -2.91 8.13 2.13
CA LEU A 115 -3.95 7.12 1.94
C LEU A 115 -3.55 5.78 2.59
N HIS A 116 -2.34 5.29 2.28
CA HIS A 116 -1.79 4.06 2.84
C HIS A 116 -1.62 4.14 4.37
N PHE A 117 -1.13 5.27 4.87
CA PHE A 117 -0.93 5.48 6.31
C PHE A 117 -2.27 5.44 7.06
N VAL A 118 -3.30 6.14 6.57
CA VAL A 118 -4.61 6.20 7.23
C VAL A 118 -5.29 4.83 7.17
N HIS A 119 -5.31 4.16 6.02
CA HIS A 119 -5.89 2.81 5.95
C HIS A 119 -5.13 1.80 6.83
N GLY A 120 -3.80 1.91 6.88
CA GLY A 120 -2.96 1.10 7.77
C GLY A 120 -3.21 1.31 9.27
N ILE A 121 -4.05 2.28 9.64
CA ILE A 121 -4.56 2.46 11.02
C ILE A 121 -6.02 2.03 11.09
N VAL A 122 -6.87 2.59 10.24
CA VAL A 122 -8.33 2.40 10.28
C VAL A 122 -8.71 0.94 10.02
N GLY A 123 -8.10 0.29 9.01
CA GLY A 123 -8.39 -1.09 8.66
C GLY A 123 -8.11 -2.07 9.82
N PRO A 124 -6.89 -2.10 10.38
CA PRO A 124 -6.58 -2.95 11.53
C PRO A 124 -7.45 -2.68 12.75
N VAL A 125 -7.79 -1.41 13.05
CA VAL A 125 -8.69 -1.09 14.16
C VAL A 125 -10.08 -1.66 13.93
N LEU A 126 -10.66 -1.47 12.74
CA LEU A 126 -11.97 -2.04 12.40
C LEU A 126 -11.96 -3.57 12.39
N SER A 127 -10.86 -4.16 11.91
CA SER A 127 -10.65 -5.61 11.99
C SER A 127 -10.67 -6.10 13.43
N VAL A 128 -9.87 -5.51 14.33
CA VAL A 128 -9.89 -5.84 15.76
C VAL A 128 -11.28 -5.65 16.34
N MET A 129 -11.95 -4.52 16.08
CA MET A 129 -13.33 -4.29 16.54
C MET A 129 -14.29 -5.37 16.05
N THR A 130 -14.16 -5.82 14.80
CA THR A 130 -14.99 -6.91 14.23
C THR A 130 -14.73 -8.22 14.95
N LEU A 131 -13.47 -8.56 15.20
CA LEU A 131 -13.09 -9.76 15.95
C LEU A 131 -13.60 -9.74 17.40
N PHE A 132 -13.87 -8.55 17.96
CA PHE A 132 -14.48 -8.38 19.29
C PHE A 132 -15.99 -8.07 19.22
N ASN A 133 -16.64 -8.30 18.08
CA ASN A 133 -18.07 -8.01 17.84
C ASN A 133 -18.50 -6.54 18.09
N ALA A 134 -17.56 -5.61 18.10
CA ALA A 134 -17.77 -4.17 18.28
C ALA A 134 -17.96 -3.41 16.94
N ALA A 135 -17.70 -4.07 15.81
CA ALA A 135 -18.00 -3.58 14.46
C ALA A 135 -18.61 -4.71 13.62
N SER A 136 -19.44 -4.38 12.64
CA SER A 136 -19.98 -5.38 11.72
C SER A 136 -18.94 -5.81 10.70
N PHE A 137 -19.05 -7.05 10.23
CA PHE A 137 -18.24 -7.60 9.16
C PHE A 137 -18.33 -6.73 7.90
N GLU A 138 -19.54 -6.30 7.55
CA GLU A 138 -19.83 -5.50 6.38
C GLU A 138 -19.11 -4.15 6.42
N LEU A 139 -19.11 -3.49 7.58
CA LEU A 139 -18.43 -2.22 7.73
C LEU A 139 -16.92 -2.35 7.44
N THR A 140 -16.30 -3.40 7.96
CA THR A 140 -14.86 -3.65 7.83
C THR A 140 -14.48 -4.07 6.42
N MET A 141 -15.26 -4.96 5.81
CA MET A 141 -15.04 -5.36 4.41
C MET A 141 -15.23 -4.17 3.45
N ALA A 142 -16.30 -3.39 3.60
CA ALA A 142 -16.57 -2.23 2.77
C ALA A 142 -15.43 -1.20 2.90
N CYS A 143 -14.96 -0.96 4.12
CA CYS A 143 -13.82 -0.09 4.41
C CYS A 143 -12.58 -0.49 3.60
N THR A 144 -12.14 -1.75 3.72
CA THR A 144 -10.90 -2.21 3.11
C THR A 144 -11.02 -2.43 1.61
N LEU A 145 -12.11 -3.01 1.11
CA LEU A 145 -12.31 -3.19 -0.33
C LEU A 145 -12.42 -1.84 -1.06
N ALA A 146 -13.13 -0.86 -0.49
CA ALA A 146 -13.20 0.48 -1.06
C ALA A 146 -11.82 1.15 -1.11
N TYR A 147 -10.98 0.95 -0.08
CA TYR A 147 -9.60 1.44 -0.08
C TYR A 147 -8.80 0.86 -1.25
N PHE A 148 -8.78 -0.47 -1.39
CA PHE A 148 -8.02 -1.14 -2.45
C PHE A 148 -8.53 -0.74 -3.84
N PHE A 149 -9.83 -0.53 -3.99
CA PHE A 149 -10.41 -0.05 -5.24
C PHE A 149 -9.97 1.38 -5.58
N ILE A 150 -10.07 2.31 -4.62
CA ILE A 150 -9.65 3.70 -4.81
C ILE A 150 -8.14 3.79 -5.08
N ASP A 151 -7.32 3.01 -4.36
CA ASP A 151 -5.88 2.99 -4.61
C ASP A 151 -5.56 2.39 -5.98
N ALA A 152 -6.20 1.28 -6.39
CA ALA A 152 -6.02 0.69 -7.71
C ALA A 152 -6.36 1.67 -8.85
N ILE A 153 -7.49 2.40 -8.75
CA ILE A 153 -7.83 3.46 -9.71
C ILE A 153 -6.74 4.53 -9.72
N ASN A 154 -6.31 4.99 -8.55
CA ASN A 154 -5.26 5.99 -8.43
C ASN A 154 -3.93 5.49 -9.02
N MET A 155 -3.62 4.21 -8.88
CA MET A 155 -2.44 3.59 -9.49
C MET A 155 -2.50 3.64 -11.01
N ILE A 156 -3.63 3.23 -11.59
CA ILE A 156 -3.86 3.25 -13.05
C ILE A 156 -3.77 4.68 -13.58
N ILE A 157 -4.43 5.64 -12.92
CA ILE A 157 -4.37 7.05 -13.31
C ILE A 157 -2.91 7.54 -13.28
N ASN A 158 -2.18 7.28 -12.20
CA ASN A 158 -0.82 7.79 -12.03
C ASN A 158 0.23 7.09 -12.89
N ASP A 159 -0.06 5.92 -13.45
CA ASP A 159 0.86 5.21 -14.33
C ASP A 159 0.58 5.49 -15.81
N PHE A 160 -0.69 5.65 -16.20
CA PHE A 160 -1.10 5.70 -17.61
C PHE A 160 -1.68 7.05 -18.05
N ILE A 161 -2.29 7.83 -17.15
CA ILE A 161 -3.01 9.06 -17.50
C ILE A 161 -2.22 10.30 -17.09
N VAL A 162 -1.79 10.35 -15.82
CA VAL A 162 -1.04 11.47 -15.24
C VAL A 162 0.22 10.93 -14.57
N PRO A 163 1.29 10.63 -15.34
CA PRO A 163 2.50 10.02 -14.82
C PRO A 163 3.12 10.81 -13.66
N VAL A 164 3.12 10.23 -12.46
CA VAL A 164 3.78 10.84 -11.28
C VAL A 164 5.24 10.40 -11.22
N GLY A 165 6.14 11.32 -11.55
CA GLY A 165 7.58 11.05 -11.63
C GLY A 165 8.18 10.49 -10.33
N GLY A 166 8.66 9.26 -10.37
CA GLY A 166 9.44 8.64 -9.29
C GLY A 166 8.62 8.10 -8.13
N TYR A 167 7.38 7.67 -8.35
CA TYR A 167 6.61 7.01 -7.30
C TYR A 167 7.30 5.70 -6.87
N GLN A 168 7.68 4.82 -7.81
CA GLN A 168 8.41 3.58 -7.51
C GLN A 168 9.26 3.06 -8.69
N LYS A 169 10.22 2.16 -8.38
CA LYS A 169 10.91 1.35 -9.41
C LYS A 169 9.90 0.40 -10.08
N PRO A 170 10.06 0.07 -11.38
CA PRO A 170 9.10 -0.76 -12.12
C PRO A 170 8.74 -2.08 -11.43
N MET A 171 9.71 -2.72 -10.79
CA MET A 171 9.47 -3.99 -10.10
C MET A 171 8.65 -3.81 -8.81
N ASN A 172 8.94 -2.80 -8.00
CA ASN A 172 8.11 -2.51 -6.82
C ASN A 172 6.66 -2.22 -7.23
N ARG A 173 6.49 -1.49 -8.34
CA ARG A 173 5.16 -1.19 -8.87
C ARG A 173 4.40 -2.43 -9.32
N LEU A 174 5.06 -3.37 -10.00
CA LEU A 174 4.45 -4.66 -10.36
C LEU A 174 4.01 -5.43 -9.11
N ILE A 175 4.86 -5.50 -8.09
CA ILE A 175 4.55 -6.21 -6.85
C ILE A 175 3.35 -5.56 -6.15
N GLU A 176 3.24 -4.22 -6.16
CA GLU A 176 2.05 -3.52 -5.64
C GLU A 176 0.76 -3.92 -6.39
N TYR A 177 0.79 -3.99 -7.72
CA TYR A 177 -0.36 -4.44 -8.51
C TYR A 177 -0.76 -5.88 -8.16
N VAL A 178 0.22 -6.78 -8.12
CA VAL A 178 -0.02 -8.19 -7.77
C VAL A 178 -0.61 -8.29 -6.36
N HIS A 179 -0.06 -7.55 -5.40
CA HIS A 179 -0.59 -7.48 -4.05
C HIS A 179 -2.04 -7.00 -4.02
N HIS A 180 -2.37 -5.91 -4.72
CA HIS A 180 -3.74 -5.38 -4.78
C HIS A 180 -4.72 -6.38 -5.40
N VAL A 181 -4.33 -7.03 -6.50
CA VAL A 181 -5.17 -8.05 -7.16
C VAL A 181 -5.41 -9.25 -6.24
N ILE A 182 -4.36 -9.75 -5.58
CA ILE A 182 -4.48 -10.84 -4.62
C ILE A 182 -5.41 -10.44 -3.47
N VAL A 183 -5.23 -9.26 -2.89
CA VAL A 183 -6.03 -8.83 -1.73
C VAL A 183 -7.48 -8.57 -2.10
N VAL A 184 -7.76 -7.90 -3.23
CA VAL A 184 -9.13 -7.69 -3.71
C VAL A 184 -9.78 -9.02 -4.05
N GLY A 185 -9.06 -9.90 -4.77
CA GLY A 185 -9.55 -11.25 -5.08
C GLY A 185 -9.85 -12.07 -3.83
N SER A 186 -8.98 -11.99 -2.83
CA SER A 186 -9.15 -12.64 -1.52
C SER A 186 -10.39 -12.10 -0.81
N GLY A 187 -10.55 -10.77 -0.76
CA GLY A 187 -11.68 -10.14 -0.10
C GLY A 187 -13.02 -10.46 -0.77
N VAL A 188 -13.08 -10.42 -2.11
CA VAL A 188 -14.27 -10.81 -2.88
C VAL A 188 -14.59 -12.29 -2.69
N CYS A 189 -13.58 -13.17 -2.76
CA CYS A 189 -13.76 -14.60 -2.50
C CYS A 189 -14.35 -14.83 -1.10
N CYS A 190 -13.73 -14.24 -0.07
CA CYS A 190 -14.21 -14.40 1.29
C CYS A 190 -15.59 -13.78 1.52
N LEU A 191 -15.97 -12.73 0.78
CA LEU A 191 -17.31 -12.15 0.85
C LEU A 191 -18.38 -13.07 0.24
N LEU A 192 -18.02 -13.87 -0.78
CA LEU A 192 -18.96 -14.74 -1.49
C LEU A 192 -19.07 -16.13 -0.86
N VAL A 193 -17.97 -16.66 -0.33
CA VAL A 193 -17.90 -18.05 0.12
C VAL A 193 -17.20 -18.22 1.47
N GLY A 194 -16.76 -17.14 2.14
CA GLY A 194 -15.97 -17.25 3.37
C GLY A 194 -16.68 -18.05 4.47
N ASP A 195 -17.98 -17.87 4.60
CA ASP A 195 -18.79 -18.46 5.68
C ASP A 195 -19.12 -19.93 5.48
N SER A 196 -19.18 -20.38 4.21
CA SER A 196 -19.36 -21.78 3.86
C SER A 196 -18.04 -22.51 3.67
N ALA A 197 -16.98 -21.79 3.31
CA ALA A 197 -15.67 -22.35 3.03
C ALA A 197 -14.80 -22.49 4.28
N CYS A 198 -15.12 -21.81 5.39
CA CYS A 198 -14.39 -21.93 6.65
C CYS A 198 -15.35 -22.20 7.81
N VAL A 199 -15.20 -23.37 8.44
CA VAL A 199 -15.93 -23.74 9.65
C VAL A 199 -14.91 -23.98 10.75
N VAL A 200 -14.98 -23.20 11.82
CA VAL A 200 -14.11 -23.38 12.98
C VAL A 200 -14.98 -23.90 14.11
N ASP A 201 -14.75 -25.16 14.51
CA ASP A 201 -15.57 -25.84 15.52
C ASP A 201 -15.37 -25.23 16.92
N GLU A 202 -14.15 -24.81 17.26
CA GLU A 202 -13.81 -24.10 18.49
C GLU A 202 -12.61 -23.17 18.24
N VAL A 203 -12.80 -21.86 18.38
CA VAL A 203 -11.66 -20.92 18.44
C VAL A 203 -11.21 -20.89 19.90
N GLY A 204 -10.00 -21.37 20.18
CA GLY A 204 -9.46 -21.48 21.53
C GLY A 204 -9.54 -20.17 22.35
N PRO A 205 -9.45 -20.25 23.68
CA PRO A 205 -9.71 -19.14 24.59
C PRO A 205 -8.67 -18.03 24.38
N GLY A 206 -9.09 -16.85 23.91
CA GLY A 206 -8.15 -15.73 23.77
C GLY A 206 -8.66 -14.52 23.01
N PHE A 207 -9.62 -14.71 22.12
CA PHE A 207 -10.44 -13.62 21.61
C PHE A 207 -11.88 -13.93 22.06
N GLY A 208 -12.69 -12.94 22.48
CA GLY A 208 -14.05 -13.15 23.04
C GLY A 208 -15.07 -13.76 22.06
N TRP A 209 -14.82 -15.00 21.64
CA TRP A 209 -15.43 -15.76 20.55
C TRP A 209 -16.25 -16.92 21.12
N ASP A 210 -16.77 -16.77 22.34
CA ASP A 210 -17.46 -17.81 23.12
C ASP A 210 -18.89 -18.12 22.62
N ALA A 211 -19.14 -18.04 21.31
CA ALA A 211 -20.48 -18.10 20.76
C ALA A 211 -20.59 -19.09 19.59
N GLY A 212 -20.36 -20.38 19.89
CA GLY A 212 -20.65 -21.52 19.00
C GLY A 212 -19.87 -21.55 17.69
N PRO A 213 -20.12 -22.56 16.83
CA PRO A 213 -19.53 -22.60 15.49
C PRO A 213 -20.04 -21.40 14.70
N ARG A 214 -19.16 -20.40 14.53
CA ARG A 214 -19.41 -19.24 13.69
C ARG A 214 -18.67 -19.41 12.39
N ALA A 215 -19.35 -18.99 11.33
CA ALA A 215 -18.72 -18.68 10.08
C ALA A 215 -17.54 -17.73 10.31
N PHE A 216 -16.34 -18.18 9.96
CA PHE A 216 -15.11 -17.42 10.15
C PHE A 216 -14.70 -16.84 8.80
N ASN A 217 -14.69 -15.52 8.69
CA ASN A 217 -14.17 -14.88 7.50
C ASN A 217 -12.66 -14.68 7.63
N PRO A 218 -11.83 -15.41 6.86
CA PRO A 218 -10.38 -15.38 7.00
C PRO A 218 -9.76 -14.07 6.53
N PHE A 219 -10.52 -13.22 5.83
CA PHE A 219 -10.04 -11.93 5.36
C PHE A 219 -9.92 -10.91 6.49
N ILE A 220 -10.82 -10.93 7.48
CA ILE A 220 -10.83 -9.94 8.56
C ILE A 220 -9.51 -9.92 9.32
N PRO A 221 -8.97 -11.05 9.81
CA PRO A 221 -7.71 -11.03 10.53
C PRO A 221 -6.51 -10.69 9.64
N LEU A 222 -6.58 -10.97 8.33
CA LEU A 222 -5.53 -10.56 7.39
C LEU A 222 -5.41 -9.04 7.28
N ILE A 223 -6.47 -8.27 7.53
CA ILE A 223 -6.44 -6.80 7.54
C ILE A 223 -5.51 -6.28 8.65
N ILE A 224 -5.33 -7.02 9.76
CA ILE A 224 -4.41 -6.62 10.86
C ILE A 224 -2.98 -6.44 10.36
N ASN A 225 -2.58 -7.17 9.31
CA ASN A 225 -1.27 -7.07 8.68
C ASN A 225 -0.96 -5.64 8.17
N GLU A 226 -1.99 -4.86 7.86
CA GLU A 226 -1.85 -3.47 7.42
C GLU A 226 -1.38 -2.54 8.54
N ALA A 227 -1.38 -2.96 9.81
CA ALA A 227 -0.85 -2.15 10.92
C ALA A 227 0.66 -1.91 10.84
N SER A 228 1.38 -2.66 10.00
CA SER A 228 2.80 -2.40 9.67
C SER A 228 2.98 -1.32 8.59
N THR A 229 1.95 -1.01 7.82
CA THR A 229 1.99 -0.05 6.69
C THR A 229 2.30 1.39 7.13
N PRO A 230 1.76 1.92 8.26
CA PRO A 230 2.15 3.25 8.75
C PRO A 230 3.65 3.37 9.00
N PHE A 231 4.28 2.33 9.53
CA PHE A 231 5.73 2.30 9.77
C PHE A 231 6.54 2.32 8.46
N LEU A 232 6.06 1.61 7.42
CA LEU A 232 6.64 1.68 6.08
C LEU A 232 6.59 3.11 5.53
N ILE A 233 5.43 3.76 5.64
CA ILE A 233 5.26 5.13 5.15
C ILE A 233 6.16 6.10 5.92
N VAL A 234 6.23 5.99 7.24
CA VAL A 234 7.14 6.81 8.06
C VAL A 234 8.59 6.56 7.67
N TYR A 235 8.99 5.31 7.40
CA TYR A 235 10.33 4.99 6.93
C TYR A 235 10.66 5.59 5.55
N ARG A 236 9.69 5.59 4.62
CA ARG A 236 9.83 6.18 3.28
C ARG A 236 9.98 7.69 3.34
N VAL A 237 9.24 8.36 4.23
CA VAL A 237 9.27 9.83 4.39
C VAL A 237 10.45 10.27 5.24
N ARG A 238 10.66 9.61 6.39
CA ARG A 238 11.72 9.91 7.35
C ARG A 238 12.69 8.74 7.41
N ARG A 239 13.68 8.76 6.53
CA ARG A 239 14.79 7.80 6.61
C ARG A 239 15.57 8.05 7.89
N GLY A 240 15.52 7.11 8.83
CA GLY A 240 16.21 7.20 10.12
C GLY A 240 16.89 5.89 10.50
N PRO A 241 17.96 5.94 11.32
CA PRO A 241 18.64 4.72 11.79
C PRO A 241 17.76 3.85 12.68
N ILE A 242 16.73 4.42 13.31
CA ILE A 242 15.79 3.71 14.19
C ILE A 242 14.53 3.27 13.43
N ILE A 243 14.03 4.13 12.52
CA ILE A 243 12.74 3.92 11.85
C ILE A 243 12.77 2.69 10.93
N GLY A 244 13.88 2.45 10.24
CA GLY A 244 14.04 1.27 9.37
C GLY A 244 13.96 -0.05 10.15
N PRO A 245 14.80 -0.26 11.18
CA PRO A 245 14.70 -1.43 12.05
C PRO A 245 13.34 -1.58 12.72
N LEU A 246 12.73 -0.49 13.20
CA LEU A 246 11.40 -0.52 13.79
C LEU A 246 10.34 -1.04 12.80
N PHE A 247 10.34 -0.50 11.57
CA PHE A 247 9.46 -1.00 10.51
C PHE A 247 9.71 -2.49 10.23
N ALA A 248 10.96 -2.92 10.08
CA ALA A 248 11.29 -4.31 9.81
C ALA A 248 10.81 -5.26 10.92
N ILE A 249 10.95 -4.86 12.19
CA ILE A 249 10.47 -5.64 13.35
C ILE A 249 8.95 -5.72 13.35
N VAL A 250 8.25 -4.60 13.17
CA VAL A 250 6.77 -4.59 13.15
C VAL A 250 6.23 -5.40 11.96
N PHE A 251 6.85 -5.27 10.79
CA PHE A 251 6.53 -6.08 9.62
C PHE A 251 6.75 -7.56 9.91
N PHE A 252 7.89 -7.94 10.49
CA PHE A 252 8.18 -9.33 10.84
C PHE A 252 7.14 -9.92 11.80
N LEU A 253 6.85 -9.22 12.90
CA LEU A 253 5.91 -9.71 13.91
C LEU A 253 4.49 -9.87 13.36
N LEU A 254 3.98 -8.86 12.64
CA LEU A 254 2.60 -8.89 12.14
C LEU A 254 2.47 -9.73 10.87
N ARG A 255 3.34 -9.54 9.88
CA ARG A 255 3.17 -10.16 8.56
C ARG A 255 3.82 -11.53 8.43
N ILE A 256 4.82 -11.86 9.26
CA ILE A 256 5.53 -13.14 9.19
C ILE A 256 5.18 -14.03 10.37
N VAL A 257 5.45 -13.60 11.60
CA VAL A 257 5.23 -14.41 12.80
C VAL A 257 3.75 -14.71 12.97
N LEU A 258 2.91 -13.70 13.15
CA LEU A 258 1.47 -13.88 13.36
C LEU A 258 0.82 -14.68 12.22
N ASN A 259 1.14 -14.39 10.96
CA ASN A 259 0.58 -15.15 9.84
C ASN A 259 1.07 -16.61 9.84
N THR A 260 2.36 -16.87 9.99
CA THR A 260 2.91 -18.23 9.86
C THR A 260 2.59 -19.09 11.08
N SER A 261 2.63 -18.53 12.29
CA SER A 261 2.43 -19.28 13.52
C SER A 261 0.96 -19.45 13.90
N TYR A 262 0.10 -18.53 13.48
CA TYR A 262 -1.31 -18.53 13.89
C TYR A 262 -2.26 -18.69 12.70
N PHE A 263 -2.24 -17.77 11.73
CA PHE A 263 -3.24 -17.79 10.66
C PHE A 263 -3.07 -18.95 9.68
N VAL A 264 -1.85 -19.30 9.28
CA VAL A 264 -1.60 -20.41 8.36
C VAL A 264 -2.15 -21.73 8.93
N PRO A 265 -1.81 -22.15 10.16
CA PRO A 265 -2.41 -23.33 10.77
C PRO A 265 -3.93 -23.24 10.87
N LEU A 266 -4.47 -22.09 11.27
CA LEU A 266 -5.92 -21.90 11.41
C LEU A 266 -6.64 -22.10 10.06
N LEU A 267 -6.17 -21.46 8.99
CA LEU A 267 -6.74 -21.57 7.65
C LEU A 267 -6.56 -22.96 7.07
N TYR A 268 -5.41 -23.58 7.31
CA TYR A 268 -5.14 -24.93 6.84
C TYR A 268 -6.04 -25.97 7.54
N ASN A 269 -6.34 -25.79 8.82
CA ASN A 269 -7.15 -26.77 9.55
C ASN A 269 -8.66 -26.52 9.44
N SER A 270 -9.09 -25.29 9.15
CA SER A 270 -10.51 -24.90 9.30
C SER A 270 -11.18 -24.47 7.99
N CYS A 271 -10.44 -24.32 6.90
CA CYS A 271 -10.99 -23.87 5.63
C CYS A 271 -10.82 -24.90 4.50
N ASN A 272 -11.71 -24.85 3.51
CA ASN A 272 -11.60 -25.59 2.27
C ASN A 272 -10.38 -25.11 1.49
N HIS A 273 -9.40 -26.01 1.31
CA HIS A 273 -8.13 -25.66 0.69
C HIS A 273 -8.25 -25.22 -0.77
N ALA A 274 -9.21 -25.79 -1.51
CA ALA A 274 -9.38 -25.49 -2.92
C ALA A 274 -9.94 -24.09 -3.15
N VAL A 275 -10.69 -23.55 -2.18
CA VAL A 275 -11.43 -22.30 -2.31
C VAL A 275 -10.71 -21.13 -1.64
N ILE A 276 -10.13 -21.34 -0.46
CA ILE A 276 -9.53 -20.28 0.36
C ILE A 276 -8.00 -20.38 0.40
N TRP A 277 -7.46 -21.57 0.66
CA TRP A 277 -6.02 -21.72 0.91
C TRP A 277 -5.18 -21.46 -0.34
N TRP A 278 -5.33 -22.30 -1.36
CA TRP A 278 -4.49 -22.29 -2.55
C TRP A 278 -4.63 -21.03 -3.41
N PRO A 279 -5.85 -20.55 -3.74
CA PRO A 279 -5.99 -19.42 -4.65
C PRO A 279 -5.71 -18.06 -3.98
N GLN A 280 -5.80 -17.96 -2.66
CA GLN A 280 -5.81 -16.66 -1.97
C GLN A 280 -4.77 -16.57 -0.86
N ALA A 281 -4.89 -17.41 0.17
CA ALA A 281 -4.05 -17.30 1.36
C ALA A 281 -2.58 -17.61 1.08
N ALA A 282 -2.28 -18.71 0.39
CA ALA A 282 -0.90 -19.11 0.08
C ALA A 282 -0.15 -18.07 -0.79
N PRO A 283 -0.72 -17.55 -1.90
CA PRO A 283 -0.11 -16.45 -2.65
C PRO A 283 0.10 -15.19 -1.80
N PHE A 284 -0.88 -14.84 -0.95
CA PHE A 284 -0.76 -13.70 -0.05
C PHE A 284 0.40 -13.88 0.94
N PHE A 285 0.56 -15.06 1.55
CA PHE A 285 1.68 -15.29 2.47
C PHE A 285 3.03 -15.31 1.76
N LEU A 286 3.10 -15.89 0.56
CA LEU A 286 4.34 -15.94 -0.22
C LEU A 286 4.84 -14.53 -0.56
N ILE A 287 3.94 -13.62 -0.97
CA ILE A 287 4.33 -12.23 -1.27
C ILE A 287 4.80 -11.49 -0.01
N GLN A 288 4.26 -11.79 1.19
CA GLN A 288 4.77 -11.21 2.44
C GLN A 288 6.21 -11.64 2.73
N TRP A 289 6.56 -12.91 2.49
CA TRP A 289 7.92 -13.38 2.62
C TRP A 289 8.87 -12.69 1.65
N VAL A 290 8.47 -12.53 0.38
CA VAL A 290 9.25 -11.78 -0.62
C VAL A 290 9.49 -10.35 -0.16
N PHE A 291 8.45 -9.66 0.33
CA PHE A 291 8.60 -8.32 0.89
C PHE A 291 9.54 -8.29 2.09
N PHE A 292 9.44 -9.25 3.00
CA PHE A 292 10.32 -9.30 4.17
C PHE A 292 11.79 -9.42 3.79
N PHE A 293 12.13 -10.29 2.83
CA PHE A 293 13.51 -10.40 2.33
C PHE A 293 14.01 -9.09 1.72
N GLN A 294 13.18 -8.42 0.91
CA GLN A 294 13.52 -7.11 0.34
C GLN A 294 13.72 -6.04 1.41
N ILE A 295 12.92 -6.06 2.48
CA ILE A 295 13.03 -5.14 3.61
C ILE A 295 14.33 -5.38 4.36
N ILE A 296 14.65 -6.63 4.71
CA ILE A 296 15.92 -6.95 5.38
C ILE A 296 17.09 -6.48 4.53
N GLU A 297 17.08 -6.77 3.23
CA GLU A 297 18.14 -6.34 2.33
C GLU A 297 18.27 -4.81 2.30
N ALA A 298 17.15 -4.09 2.23
CA ALA A 298 17.16 -2.63 2.21
C ALA A 298 17.63 -2.02 3.54
N VAL A 299 17.25 -2.59 4.68
CA VAL A 299 17.61 -2.10 6.02
C VAL A 299 19.06 -2.45 6.39
N MET A 300 19.53 -3.63 5.98
CA MET A 300 20.87 -4.13 6.34
C MET A 300 21.99 -3.65 5.39
N ARG A 301 21.65 -3.18 4.19
CA ARG A 301 22.67 -2.68 3.24
C ARG A 301 23.39 -1.44 3.83
N PRO A 302 24.72 -1.48 4.02
CA PRO A 302 25.45 -0.37 4.62
C PRO A 302 25.43 0.86 3.72
N LYS A 303 25.06 2.02 4.29
CA LYS A 303 24.95 3.34 3.61
C LYS A 303 26.20 3.82 2.85
N LYS A 304 27.35 3.14 2.99
CA LYS A 304 28.61 3.51 2.34
C LYS A 304 28.56 3.45 0.80
N LYS A 305 27.62 2.73 0.19
CA LYS A 305 27.48 2.69 -1.29
C LYS A 305 26.75 3.90 -1.89
N GLU A 306 25.82 4.54 -1.18
CA GLU A 306 25.05 5.67 -1.75
C GLU A 306 25.91 6.93 -1.96
N LYS A 307 26.97 7.12 -1.16
CA LYS A 307 27.87 8.27 -1.31
C LYS A 307 28.80 8.18 -2.53
N LYS A 308 29.08 6.97 -3.02
CA LYS A 308 29.92 6.72 -4.22
C LYS A 308 29.16 6.71 -5.55
N GLU A 309 27.84 6.62 -5.51
CA GLU A 309 26.98 6.71 -6.72
C GLU A 309 26.40 8.13 -6.91
N GLN A 310 26.54 9.00 -5.91
CA GLN A 310 26.16 10.43 -5.97
C GLN A 310 27.35 11.37 -6.21
N GLU A 311 28.58 10.86 -6.13
CA GLU A 311 29.83 11.52 -6.56
C GLU A 311 30.20 11.05 -7.97
#